data_AF-A0A3P6RX71-F1
#
_entry.id   AF-A0A3P6RX71-F1
#
_cell.length_a   1.000
_cell.length_b   1.000
_cell.length_c   1.000
_cell.angle_alpha   90.00
_cell.angle_beta   90.00
_cell.angle_gamma   90.00
#
_symmetry.space_group_name_H-M   'P 1'
#
loop_
_entity.id
_entity.type
_entity.pdbx_description
1 polymer ?
#
loop_
_entity_poly.entity_id
_entity_poly.type
_entity_poly.pdbx_seq_one_letter_code
_entity_poly.pdbx_strand_id
1 'polypeptide(L)'
;MLLSGVAFSELELPDIILARDLQRDKVQDVEKKLLETIYDLTTMAGQLHLGRDRAFRNYFLLECVPCLLVENPIEADHVGVCFEPTPVADCSEYGSEEATRQFVLGCSGNMNTCSVHGEPQKRRPRWTFVDSMEKVDQIVAACNPRGYREIDLAEEITFHHPRIAEVMEKVEAKLANGQFTSLFMVDQADPALMQSGVEWDIEIRELLLDLEEKVCFYLT
;
A
#
# COMPACT_ATOMS: atom_id res chain seq x y z
N MET A 1 -24.34 0.65 -9.91
CA MET A 1 -24.46 1.78 -8.96
C MET A 1 -25.80 1.68 -8.23
N LEU A 2 -25.86 2.10 -6.97
CA LEU A 2 -26.98 1.91 -6.03
C LEU A 2 -28.37 2.43 -6.46
N LEU A 3 -28.52 3.10 -7.62
CA LEU A 3 -29.81 3.44 -8.24
C LEU A 3 -29.78 3.40 -9.78
N SER A 4 -29.12 2.42 -10.40
CA SER A 4 -29.13 2.30 -11.88
C SER A 4 -30.52 2.04 -12.50
N GLY A 5 -31.58 1.98 -11.69
CA GLY A 5 -32.96 1.80 -12.13
C GLY A 5 -33.96 2.86 -11.65
N VAL A 6 -33.51 3.96 -11.03
CA VAL A 6 -34.44 5.04 -10.63
C VAL A 6 -34.56 6.08 -11.75
N ALA A 7 -35.77 6.20 -12.30
CA ALA A 7 -36.11 7.20 -13.29
C ALA A 7 -36.31 8.58 -12.61
N PHE A 8 -35.21 9.28 -12.34
CA PHE A 8 -35.26 10.62 -11.72
C PHE A 8 -36.06 11.66 -12.51
N SER A 9 -36.28 11.43 -13.80
CA SER A 9 -37.14 12.25 -14.67
C SER A 9 -38.63 12.14 -14.35
N GLU A 10 -39.05 11.09 -13.63
CA GLU A 10 -40.46 10.79 -13.33
C GLU A 10 -40.83 11.10 -11.86
N LEU A 11 -39.88 11.60 -11.07
CA LEU A 11 -40.05 11.89 -9.64
C LEU A 11 -40.24 13.39 -9.38
N GLU A 12 -41.06 13.72 -8.38
CA GLU A 12 -41.15 15.10 -7.90
C GLU A 12 -39.90 15.46 -7.07
N LEU A 13 -39.61 16.77 -6.96
CA LEU A 13 -38.44 17.27 -6.25
C LEU A 13 -38.29 16.73 -4.80
N PRO A 14 -39.37 16.58 -3.99
CA PRO A 14 -39.27 16.01 -2.66
C PRO A 14 -38.81 14.54 -2.67
N ASP A 15 -39.29 13.75 -3.64
CA ASP A 15 -38.94 12.34 -3.79
C ASP A 15 -37.48 12.17 -4.24
N ILE A 16 -37.00 13.09 -5.09
CA ILE A 16 -35.59 13.14 -5.50
C ILE A 16 -34.67 13.44 -4.31
N ILE A 17 -35.06 14.37 -3.44
CA ILE A 17 -34.30 14.70 -2.22
C ILE A 17 -34.26 13.48 -1.30
N LEU A 18 -35.42 12.86 -1.03
CA LEU A 18 -35.52 11.67 -0.20
C LEU A 18 -34.68 10.51 -0.75
N ALA A 19 -34.73 10.27 -2.05
CA ALA A 19 -33.91 9.23 -2.69
C ALA A 19 -32.40 9.49 -2.51
N ARG A 20 -31.95 10.75 -2.61
CA ARG A 20 -30.55 11.12 -2.37
C ARG A 20 -30.15 10.97 -0.90
N ASP A 21 -31.05 11.29 0.02
CA ASP A 21 -30.79 11.13 1.45
C ASP A 21 -30.62 9.64 1.80
N LEU A 22 -31.55 8.80 1.34
CA LEU A 22 -31.46 7.34 1.50
C LEU A 22 -30.20 6.74 0.86
N GLN A 23 -29.72 7.32 -0.26
CA GLN A 23 -28.45 6.92 -0.86
C GLN A 23 -27.27 7.25 0.05
N ARG A 24 -27.22 8.45 0.62
CA ARG A 24 -26.14 8.84 1.53
C ARG A 24 -26.12 7.92 2.75
N ASP A 25 -27.28 7.68 3.35
CA ASP A 25 -27.41 6.78 4.51
C ASP A 25 -26.94 5.36 4.14
N LYS A 26 -27.35 4.85 2.98
CA LYS A 26 -26.91 3.54 2.51
C LYS A 26 -25.41 3.46 2.25
N VAL A 27 -24.82 4.51 1.69
CA VAL A 27 -23.37 4.58 1.46
C VAL A 27 -22.64 4.59 2.79
N GLN A 28 -23.09 5.41 3.76
CA GLN A 28 -22.51 5.45 5.12
C GLN A 28 -22.61 4.10 5.83
N ASP A 29 -23.74 3.40 5.71
CA ASP A 29 -23.91 2.06 6.28
C ASP A 29 -22.95 1.04 5.66
N VAL A 30 -22.75 1.09 4.34
CA VAL A 30 -21.83 0.19 3.63
C VAL A 30 -20.38 0.53 4.00
N GLU A 31 -20.03 1.80 4.02
CA GLU A 31 -18.71 2.30 4.42
C GLU A 31 -18.36 1.84 5.84
N LYS A 32 -19.28 2.00 6.79
CA LYS A 32 -19.10 1.54 8.17
C LYS A 32 -18.85 0.03 8.25
N LYS A 33 -19.63 -0.78 7.53
CA LYS A 33 -19.44 -2.24 7.50
C LYS A 33 -18.09 -2.64 6.88
N LEU A 34 -17.67 -1.93 5.83
CA LEU A 34 -16.36 -2.15 5.21
C LEU A 34 -15.24 -1.80 6.18
N LEU A 35 -15.34 -0.69 6.91
CA LEU A 35 -14.38 -0.30 7.94
C LEU A 35 -14.28 -1.35 9.06
N GLU A 36 -15.42 -1.82 9.58
CA GLU A 36 -15.46 -2.90 10.58
C GLU A 36 -14.73 -4.17 10.06
N THR A 37 -15.03 -4.57 8.81
CA THR A 37 -14.38 -5.72 8.18
C THR A 37 -12.87 -5.51 8.02
N ILE A 38 -12.43 -4.30 7.65
CA ILE A 38 -11.01 -3.96 7.54
C ILE A 38 -10.34 -4.09 8.91
N TYR A 39 -10.92 -3.54 9.98
CA TYR A 39 -10.35 -3.63 11.33
C TYR A 39 -10.23 -5.08 11.82
N ASP A 40 -11.23 -5.92 11.55
CA ASP A 40 -11.18 -7.34 11.88
C ASP A 40 -10.04 -8.05 11.13
N LEU A 41 -9.92 -7.80 9.83
CA LEU A 41 -8.85 -8.37 9.00
C LEU A 41 -7.46 -7.89 9.43
N THR A 42 -7.31 -6.59 9.71
CA THR A 42 -6.06 -5.98 10.23
C THR A 42 -5.66 -6.64 11.55
N THR A 43 -6.62 -6.87 12.45
CA THR A 43 -6.36 -7.51 13.75
C THR A 43 -5.95 -8.97 13.57
N MET A 44 -6.57 -9.71 12.66
CA MET A 44 -6.22 -11.11 12.37
C MET A 44 -4.88 -11.25 11.65
N ALA A 45 -4.59 -10.39 10.69
CA ALA A 45 -3.37 -10.44 9.89
C ALA A 45 -2.14 -9.90 10.65
N GLY A 46 -2.35 -9.07 11.68
CA GLY A 46 -1.27 -8.34 12.35
C GLY A 46 -0.55 -7.37 11.42
N GLN A 47 -1.22 -6.93 10.35
CA GLN A 47 -0.73 -5.97 9.36
C GLN A 47 -1.53 -4.68 9.49
N LEU A 48 -0.83 -3.61 9.84
CA LEU A 48 -1.38 -2.28 9.98
C LEU A 48 -0.84 -1.37 8.88
N HIS A 49 -1.73 -0.76 8.09
CA HIS A 49 -1.35 0.25 7.11
C HIS A 49 -1.29 1.62 7.78
N LEU A 50 -0.10 2.22 7.81
CA LEU A 50 0.13 3.52 8.44
C LEU A 50 -0.14 4.68 7.48
N GLY A 51 -0.15 4.43 6.17
CA GLY A 51 -0.47 5.45 5.16
C GLY A 51 0.55 5.52 4.03
N ARG A 52 0.55 6.66 3.33
CA ARG A 52 1.38 6.92 2.14
C ARG A 52 2.09 8.25 2.24
N ASP A 53 3.21 8.38 1.53
CA ASP A 53 3.89 9.67 1.39
C ASP A 53 3.71 10.30 -0.01
N ARG A 54 4.38 11.43 -0.25
CA ARG A 54 4.38 12.14 -1.55
C ARG A 54 4.87 11.31 -2.73
N ALA A 55 5.76 10.35 -2.48
CA ALA A 55 6.31 9.44 -3.48
C ALA A 55 5.43 8.20 -3.69
N PHE A 56 4.24 8.17 -3.07
CA PHE A 56 3.29 7.07 -3.11
C PHE A 56 3.83 5.78 -2.52
N ARG A 57 4.82 5.88 -1.62
CA ARG A 57 5.31 4.72 -0.86
C ARG A 57 4.29 4.37 0.22
N ASN A 58 3.92 3.11 0.34
CA ASN A 58 3.04 2.62 1.40
C ASN A 58 3.87 2.20 2.62
N TYR A 59 3.41 2.54 3.81
CA TYR A 59 4.02 2.14 5.07
C TYR A 59 3.14 1.12 5.77
N PHE A 60 3.72 -0.02 6.13
CA PHE A 60 3.03 -1.11 6.81
C PHE A 60 3.81 -1.54 8.05
N LEU A 61 3.12 -1.63 9.18
CA LEU A 61 3.64 -2.26 10.38
C LEU A 61 3.17 -3.72 10.40
N LEU A 62 4.11 -4.65 10.49
CA LEU A 62 3.84 -6.07 10.64
C LEU A 62 4.21 -6.51 12.06
N GLU A 63 3.26 -7.14 12.75
CA GLU A 63 3.46 -7.67 14.10
C GLU A 63 3.87 -9.15 14.07
N CYS A 64 3.38 -9.91 13.08
CA CYS A 64 3.70 -11.32 12.88
C CYS A 64 5.17 -11.54 12.47
N VAL A 65 5.68 -10.62 11.65
CA VAL A 65 7.09 -10.45 11.34
C VAL A 65 7.43 -9.07 11.87
N PRO A 66 7.99 -8.91 13.08
CA PRO A 66 8.22 -7.59 13.67
C PRO A 66 9.10 -6.79 12.73
N CYS A 67 8.49 -5.85 12.00
CA CYS A 67 9.15 -4.92 11.11
C CYS A 67 8.17 -3.83 10.64
N LEU A 68 8.74 -2.71 10.22
CA LEU A 68 8.02 -1.71 9.45
C LEU A 68 8.53 -1.78 8.01
N LEU A 69 7.63 -2.14 7.09
CA LEU A 69 7.90 -2.25 5.66
C LEU A 69 7.45 -0.99 4.94
N VAL A 70 8.25 -0.60 3.96
CA VAL A 70 7.96 0.47 3.02
C VAL A 70 7.90 -0.14 1.62
N GLU A 71 6.72 -0.08 1.02
CA GLU A 71 6.47 -0.54 -0.34
C GLU A 71 6.56 0.63 -1.32
N ASN A 72 7.44 0.52 -2.31
CA ASN A 72 7.42 1.42 -3.47
C ASN A 72 6.28 1.04 -4.42
N PRO A 73 5.64 2.03 -5.06
CA PRO A 73 4.53 1.78 -5.96
C PRO A 73 4.94 0.93 -7.16
N ILE A 74 4.04 0.04 -7.58
CA ILE A 74 4.16 -0.82 -8.76
C ILE A 74 3.44 -0.23 -9.96
N GLU A 75 3.61 -0.80 -11.16
CA GLU A 75 2.96 -0.28 -12.39
C GLU A 75 1.43 -0.32 -12.33
N ALA A 76 0.85 -1.19 -11.49
CA ALA A 76 -0.58 -1.25 -11.27
C ALA A 76 -1.10 -0.11 -10.38
N ASP A 77 -0.22 0.59 -9.65
CA ASP A 77 -0.62 1.71 -8.82
C ASP A 77 -0.88 2.95 -9.68
N HIS A 78 -2.01 3.61 -9.44
CA HIS A 78 -2.35 4.85 -10.13
C HIS A 78 -1.60 6.05 -9.51
N VAL A 79 -0.31 6.18 -9.81
CA VAL A 79 0.57 7.27 -9.33
C VAL A 79 0.34 8.60 -10.10
N GLY A 80 -0.33 8.53 -11.26
CA GLY A 80 -0.63 9.69 -12.10
C GLY A 80 0.54 10.08 -13.03
N VAL A 81 0.41 11.24 -13.69
CA VAL A 81 1.43 11.78 -14.61
C VAL A 81 2.05 13.06 -14.06
N CYS A 82 3.28 13.35 -14.46
CA CYS A 82 3.90 14.65 -14.20
C CYS A 82 3.12 15.77 -14.89
N PHE A 83 2.82 16.84 -14.15
CA PHE A 83 2.35 18.12 -14.69
C PHE A 83 3.42 19.18 -14.49
N GLU A 84 3.26 20.03 -13.48
CA GLU A 84 4.26 21.03 -13.11
C GLU A 84 5.24 20.45 -12.07
N PRO A 85 6.51 20.90 -12.08
CA PRO A 85 7.47 20.54 -11.05
C PRO A 85 6.98 21.02 -9.69
N THR A 86 7.16 20.18 -8.66
CA THR A 86 6.86 20.57 -7.29
C THR A 86 7.75 21.77 -6.91
N PRO A 87 7.17 22.89 -6.45
CA PRO A 87 7.94 24.02 -5.96
C PRO A 87 8.80 23.61 -4.77
N VAL A 88 10.05 24.05 -4.76
CA VAL A 88 11.01 23.81 -3.67
C VAL A 88 11.33 25.15 -3.05
N ALA A 89 11.19 25.26 -1.72
CA ALA A 89 11.37 26.52 -1.01
C ALA A 89 12.84 26.86 -0.73
N ASP A 90 13.68 25.84 -0.49
CA ASP A 90 15.09 26.02 -0.17
C ASP A 90 15.95 25.04 -0.98
N CYS A 91 16.82 25.58 -1.83
CA CYS A 91 17.74 24.80 -2.68
C CYS A 91 19.20 24.93 -2.22
N SER A 92 19.46 25.65 -1.12
CA SER A 92 20.81 26.03 -0.70
C SER A 92 21.63 24.86 -0.16
N GLU A 93 20.97 23.87 0.45
CA GLU A 93 21.62 22.69 1.02
C GLU A 93 22.13 21.68 -0.02
N TYR A 94 21.47 21.58 -1.18
CA TYR A 94 21.71 20.48 -2.14
C TYR A 94 22.33 20.93 -3.46
N GLY A 95 22.73 22.20 -3.56
CA GLY A 95 23.50 22.75 -4.69
C GLY A 95 22.71 23.00 -5.97
N SER A 96 21.60 22.28 -6.22
CA SER A 96 20.67 22.58 -7.33
C SER A 96 19.21 22.30 -6.95
N GLU A 97 18.28 22.90 -7.72
CA GLU A 97 16.86 22.64 -7.53
C GLU A 97 16.49 21.19 -7.86
N GLU A 98 17.10 20.59 -8.89
CA GLU A 98 16.87 19.20 -9.28
C GLU A 98 17.35 18.22 -8.20
N ALA A 99 18.53 18.47 -7.62
CA ALA A 99 19.07 17.66 -6.53
C ALA A 99 18.17 17.75 -5.30
N THR A 100 17.69 18.95 -4.98
CA THR A 100 16.75 19.13 -3.88
C THR A 100 15.44 18.40 -4.15
N ARG A 101 14.88 18.51 -5.36
CA ARG A 101 13.66 17.76 -5.77
C ARG A 101 13.86 16.25 -5.65
N GLN A 102 15.02 15.74 -6.04
CA GLN A 102 15.32 14.32 -5.92
C GLN A 102 15.42 13.88 -4.46
N PHE A 103 16.07 14.67 -3.61
CA PHE A 103 16.21 14.39 -2.19
C PHE A 103 14.85 14.41 -1.46
N VAL A 104 14.06 15.46 -1.67
CA VAL A 104 12.73 15.59 -1.06
C VAL A 104 11.66 14.76 -1.74
N LEU A 105 12.00 13.93 -2.72
CA LEU A 105 11.08 13.12 -3.53
C LEU A 105 9.92 13.93 -4.13
N GLY A 106 10.25 15.12 -4.65
CA GLY A 106 9.33 15.98 -5.37
C GLY A 106 9.21 15.60 -6.85
N CYS A 107 8.04 15.90 -7.44
CA CYS A 107 7.83 15.72 -8.87
C CYS A 107 8.73 16.70 -9.65
N SER A 108 9.44 16.21 -10.67
CA SER A 108 10.27 17.06 -11.53
C SER A 108 9.49 17.76 -12.65
N GLY A 109 8.21 17.41 -12.86
CA GLY A 109 7.41 17.87 -14.00
C GLY A 109 7.75 17.16 -15.32
N ASN A 110 8.77 16.27 -15.35
CA ASN A 110 9.17 15.54 -16.56
C ASN A 110 9.19 14.02 -16.31
N MET A 111 8.39 13.26 -17.06
CA MET A 111 8.27 11.80 -16.90
C MET A 111 9.59 11.04 -17.03
N ASN A 112 10.55 11.51 -17.83
CA ASN A 112 11.80 10.78 -18.06
C ASN A 112 12.78 10.89 -16.89
N THR A 113 12.70 11.98 -16.13
CA THR A 113 13.65 12.30 -15.04
C THR A 113 13.00 12.30 -13.66
N CYS A 114 11.69 12.16 -13.58
CA CYS A 114 10.95 12.23 -12.32
C CYS A 114 11.23 11.01 -11.45
N SER A 115 11.64 11.28 -10.20
CA SER A 115 11.88 10.25 -9.19
C SER A 115 10.59 9.65 -8.60
N VAL A 116 9.44 10.27 -8.87
CA VAL A 116 8.12 9.89 -8.35
C VAL A 116 7.27 9.16 -9.39
N HIS A 117 7.19 9.68 -10.63
CA HIS A 117 6.32 9.14 -11.70
C HIS A 117 7.08 8.46 -12.85
N GLY A 118 8.41 8.60 -12.89
CA GLY A 118 9.23 8.25 -14.04
C GLY A 118 9.97 6.93 -13.92
N GLU A 119 10.76 6.60 -14.95
CA GLU A 119 11.63 5.41 -14.97
C GLU A 119 12.54 5.27 -13.71
N PRO A 120 13.09 6.34 -13.11
CA PRO A 120 13.86 6.24 -11.88
C PRO A 120 13.10 5.63 -10.68
N GLN A 121 11.77 5.77 -10.63
CA GLN A 121 10.94 5.15 -9.61
C GLN A 121 10.97 3.62 -9.75
N LYS A 122 10.90 3.10 -10.98
CA LYS A 122 10.86 1.66 -11.28
C LYS A 122 12.14 0.91 -10.91
N ARG A 123 13.26 1.61 -10.78
CA ARG A 123 14.55 1.03 -10.38
C ARG A 123 14.69 0.81 -8.88
N ARG A 124 13.75 1.33 -8.07
CA ARG A 124 13.79 1.18 -6.63
C ARG A 124 13.39 -0.24 -6.23
N PRO A 125 13.99 -0.81 -5.18
CA PRO A 125 13.50 -2.07 -4.64
C PRO A 125 12.03 -1.91 -4.23
N ARG A 126 11.19 -2.88 -4.58
CA ARG A 126 9.76 -2.81 -4.21
C ARG A 126 9.57 -2.70 -2.71
N TRP A 127 10.32 -3.48 -1.94
CA TRP A 127 10.22 -3.51 -0.49
C TRP A 127 11.52 -3.03 0.15
N THR A 128 11.39 -2.16 1.15
CA THR A 128 12.46 -1.79 2.06
C THR A 128 11.96 -1.90 3.49
N PHE A 129 12.85 -2.14 4.44
CA PHE A 129 12.48 -2.23 5.86
C PHE A 129 13.14 -1.13 6.68
N VAL A 130 12.49 -0.75 7.77
CA VAL A 130 13.02 0.15 8.80
C VAL A 130 13.44 -0.68 10.01
N ASP A 131 14.64 -0.42 10.50
CA ASP A 131 15.35 -1.25 11.50
C ASP A 131 15.54 -0.54 12.86
N SER A 132 15.21 0.75 12.96
CA SER A 132 15.40 1.52 14.19
C SER A 132 14.28 2.53 14.40
N MET A 133 14.04 2.86 15.67
CA MET A 133 13.10 3.91 16.04
C MET A 133 13.54 5.29 15.54
N GLU A 134 14.85 5.55 15.48
CA GLU A 134 15.39 6.80 14.94
C GLU A 134 14.98 7.04 13.47
N LYS A 135 14.94 5.98 12.67
CA LYS A 135 14.48 6.07 11.27
C LYS A 135 12.97 6.31 11.19
N VAL A 136 12.18 5.79 12.14
CA VAL A 136 10.75 6.11 12.24
C VAL A 136 10.57 7.61 12.52
N ASP A 137 11.33 8.16 13.46
CA ASP A 137 11.28 9.59 13.78
C ASP A 137 11.71 10.45 12.58
N GLN A 138 12.71 10.01 11.82
CA GLN A 138 13.11 10.66 10.56
C GLN A 138 12.01 10.65 9.50
N ILE A 139 11.22 9.57 9.42
CA ILE A 139 10.05 9.51 8.51
C ILE A 139 9.03 10.57 8.91
N VAL A 140 8.70 10.66 10.20
CA VAL A 140 7.76 11.67 10.71
C VAL A 140 8.30 13.09 10.47
N ALA A 141 9.59 13.33 10.71
CA ALA A 141 10.23 14.63 10.48
C ALA A 141 10.27 15.02 8.99
N ALA A 142 10.37 14.05 8.08
CA ALA A 142 10.36 14.28 6.63
C ALA A 142 8.95 14.52 6.05
N CYS A 143 7.90 14.16 6.81
CA CYS A 143 6.51 14.40 6.42
C CYS A 143 6.23 15.90 6.34
N ASN A 144 5.62 16.34 5.23
CA ASN A 144 5.28 17.75 5.04
C ASN A 144 3.95 18.03 5.74
N PRO A 145 3.88 18.96 6.70
CA PRO A 145 2.65 19.28 7.43
C PRO A 145 1.56 19.96 6.57
N ARG A 146 1.84 20.25 5.29
CA ARG A 146 0.86 20.72 4.31
C ARG A 146 0.40 19.65 3.34
N GLY A 147 1.05 18.49 3.32
CA GLY A 147 0.71 17.39 2.41
C GLY A 147 -0.34 16.49 3.03
N TYR A 148 -1.52 16.36 2.41
CA TYR A 148 -2.61 15.54 2.93
C TYR A 148 -2.15 14.11 3.29
N ARG A 149 -1.46 13.44 2.36
CA ARG A 149 -0.95 12.08 2.56
C ARG A 149 0.06 11.99 3.72
N GLU A 150 0.98 12.94 3.78
CA GLU A 150 2.02 12.98 4.80
C GLU A 150 1.50 13.35 6.19
N ILE A 151 0.45 14.17 6.28
CA ILE A 151 -0.23 14.45 7.55
C ILE A 151 -0.90 13.18 8.05
N ASP A 152 -1.69 12.51 7.21
CA ASP A 152 -2.35 11.26 7.57
C ASP A 152 -1.32 10.21 8.05
N LEU A 153 -0.21 10.05 7.32
CA LEU A 153 0.88 9.14 7.70
C LEU A 153 1.52 9.52 9.05
N ALA A 154 1.80 10.81 9.26
CA ALA A 154 2.42 11.29 10.49
C ALA A 154 1.48 11.11 11.70
N GLU A 155 0.19 11.38 11.53
CA GLU A 155 -0.84 11.18 12.55
C GLU A 155 -0.96 9.70 12.93
N GLU A 156 -1.02 8.80 11.94
CA GLU A 156 -1.09 7.35 12.17
C GLU A 156 0.17 6.80 12.84
N ILE A 157 1.37 7.21 12.42
CA ILE A 157 2.62 6.82 13.09
C ILE A 157 2.62 7.31 14.54
N THR A 158 2.16 8.54 14.79
CA THR A 158 2.10 9.11 16.14
C THR A 158 1.09 8.38 17.01
N PHE A 159 -0.09 8.07 16.48
CA PHE A 159 -1.14 7.35 17.17
C PHE A 159 -0.71 5.92 17.53
N HIS A 160 -0.02 5.25 16.62
CA HIS A 160 0.47 3.89 16.80
C HIS A 160 1.91 3.80 17.35
N HIS A 161 2.50 4.91 17.77
CA HIS A 161 3.86 4.97 18.30
C HIS A 161 4.17 3.89 19.36
N PRO A 162 3.31 3.61 20.37
CA PRO A 162 3.60 2.57 21.36
C PRO A 162 3.74 1.18 20.74
N ARG A 163 2.91 0.84 19.74
CA ARG A 163 2.98 -0.45 19.02
C ARG A 163 4.22 -0.52 18.14
N ILE A 164 4.55 0.58 17.47
CA ILE A 164 5.77 0.67 16.65
C ILE A 164 7.01 0.48 17.51
N ALA A 165 7.09 1.12 18.69
CA ALA A 165 8.20 0.97 19.61
C ALA A 165 8.38 -0.49 20.08
N GLU A 166 7.29 -1.19 20.41
CA GLU A 166 7.35 -2.62 20.78
C GLU A 166 7.85 -3.49 19.62
N VAL A 167 7.42 -3.20 18.39
CA VAL A 167 7.92 -3.89 17.19
C VAL A 167 9.39 -3.60 16.95
N MET A 168 9.84 -2.35 17.12
CA MET A 168 11.25 -1.97 16.94
C MET A 168 12.17 -2.62 17.97
N GLU A 169 11.74 -2.74 19.23
CA GLU A 169 12.50 -3.48 20.25
C GLU A 169 12.68 -4.96 19.85
N LYS A 170 11.62 -5.59 19.31
CA LYS A 170 11.69 -6.96 18.77
C LYS A 170 12.61 -7.05 17.55
N VAL A 171 12.62 -6.04 16.68
CA VAL A 171 13.52 -5.96 15.51
C VAL A 171 14.97 -5.91 15.98
N GLU A 172 15.31 -5.00 16.89
CA GLU A 172 16.67 -4.85 17.44
C GLU A 172 17.16 -6.14 18.10
N ALA A 173 16.31 -6.79 18.91
CA ALA A 173 16.64 -8.06 19.53
C ALA A 173 16.92 -9.16 18.48
N LYS A 174 16.12 -9.23 17.41
CA LYS A 174 16.32 -10.23 16.34
C LYS A 174 17.53 -9.94 15.46
N LEU A 175 17.86 -8.66 15.24
CA LEU A 175 19.08 -8.22 14.57
C LEU A 175 20.32 -8.61 15.40
N ALA A 176 20.31 -8.34 16.70
CA ALA A 176 21.40 -8.70 17.61
C ALA A 176 21.64 -10.21 17.66
N ASN A 177 20.58 -11.01 17.56
CA ASN A 177 20.65 -12.46 17.54
C ASN A 177 20.97 -13.06 16.15
N GLY A 178 21.13 -12.23 15.11
CA GLY A 178 21.37 -12.69 13.73
C GLY A 178 20.20 -13.47 13.12
N GLN A 179 19.01 -13.44 13.73
CA GLN A 179 17.83 -14.18 13.27
C GLN A 179 17.04 -13.43 12.19
N PHE A 180 17.39 -12.17 11.93
CA PHE A 180 16.69 -11.32 10.98
C PHE A 180 16.67 -11.89 9.56
N THR A 181 17.81 -12.34 9.02
CA THR A 181 17.86 -12.91 7.66
C THR A 181 17.06 -14.21 7.54
N SER A 182 17.04 -15.02 8.60
CA SER A 182 16.23 -16.24 8.67
C SER A 182 14.73 -15.94 8.65
N LEU A 183 14.30 -14.86 9.32
CA LEU A 183 12.90 -14.48 9.43
C LEU A 183 12.33 -14.03 8.08
N PHE A 184 13.13 -13.28 7.30
CA PHE A 184 12.76 -12.80 5.97
C PHE A 184 13.15 -13.75 4.84
N MET A 185 13.73 -14.91 5.19
CA MET A 185 14.19 -15.91 4.22
C MET A 185 15.08 -15.33 3.12
N VAL A 186 15.85 -14.27 3.41
CA VAL A 186 16.61 -13.51 2.39
C VAL A 186 17.73 -14.35 1.77
N ASP A 187 18.24 -15.32 2.52
CA ASP A 187 19.30 -16.24 2.09
C ASP A 187 18.74 -17.53 1.44
N GLN A 188 17.42 -17.69 1.38
CA GLN A 188 16.79 -18.83 0.72
C GLN A 188 16.64 -18.55 -0.78
N ALA A 189 16.77 -19.59 -1.60
CA ALA A 189 16.44 -19.48 -3.01
C ALA A 189 14.97 -19.06 -3.15
N ASP A 190 14.69 -18.16 -4.09
CA ASP A 190 13.34 -17.68 -4.36
C ASP A 190 12.39 -18.89 -4.51
N PRO A 191 11.36 -19.03 -3.66
CA PRO A 191 10.41 -20.13 -3.74
C PRO A 191 9.74 -20.24 -5.11
N ALA A 192 9.60 -19.12 -5.85
CA ALA A 192 9.08 -19.12 -7.21
C ALA A 192 10.06 -19.72 -8.24
N LEU A 193 11.37 -19.72 -7.94
CA LEU A 193 12.42 -20.34 -8.76
C LEU A 193 12.74 -21.77 -8.31
N MET A 194 12.30 -22.18 -7.12
CA MET A 194 12.38 -23.57 -6.71
C MET A 194 11.45 -24.40 -7.61
N GLN A 195 12.02 -25.35 -8.37
CA GLN A 195 11.20 -26.35 -9.05
C GLN A 195 10.35 -27.03 -7.99
N SER A 196 9.03 -26.84 -8.07
CA SER A 196 8.04 -27.38 -7.13
C SER A 196 8.08 -28.91 -7.03
N GLY A 197 8.87 -29.59 -7.88
CA GLY A 197 8.78 -31.02 -8.13
C GLY A 197 7.47 -31.42 -8.83
N VAL A 198 6.59 -30.45 -9.05
CA VAL A 198 5.28 -30.59 -9.67
C VAL A 198 5.41 -30.11 -11.11
N GLU A 199 5.30 -31.04 -12.05
CA GLU A 199 5.12 -30.71 -13.46
C GLU A 199 3.70 -30.16 -13.65
N TRP A 200 3.56 -28.84 -13.47
CA TRP A 200 2.27 -28.14 -13.54
C TRP A 200 1.50 -28.42 -14.84
N ASP A 201 2.20 -28.67 -15.95
CA ASP A 201 1.57 -29.04 -17.21
C ASP A 201 0.81 -30.38 -17.13
N ILE A 202 1.32 -31.34 -16.35
CA ILE A 202 0.66 -32.63 -16.11
C ILE A 202 -0.47 -32.45 -15.10
N GLU A 203 -0.22 -31.81 -13.96
CA GLU A 203 -1.25 -31.63 -12.93
C GLU A 203 -2.45 -30.81 -13.42
N ILE A 204 -2.21 -29.74 -14.18
CA ILE A 204 -3.29 -28.94 -14.76
C ILE A 204 -4.09 -29.78 -15.76
N ARG A 205 -3.42 -30.63 -16.56
CA ARG A 205 -4.10 -31.55 -17.47
C ARG A 205 -4.98 -32.54 -16.70
N GLU A 206 -4.46 -33.19 -15.66
CA GLU A 206 -5.22 -34.15 -14.86
C GLU A 206 -6.41 -33.49 -14.14
N LEU A 207 -6.22 -32.28 -13.59
CA LEU A 207 -7.29 -31.48 -12.99
C LEU A 207 -8.39 -31.11 -14.01
N LEU A 208 -8.01 -30.75 -15.24
CA LEU A 208 -8.96 -30.44 -16.30
C LEU A 208 -9.73 -31.69 -16.76
N LEU A 209 -9.07 -32.85 -16.83
CA LEU A 209 -9.71 -34.12 -17.16
C LEU A 209 -10.68 -34.59 -16.07
N ASP A 210 -10.29 -34.49 -14.79
CA ASP A 210 -11.18 -34.78 -13.66
C ASP A 210 -12.39 -33.83 -13.62
N LEU A 211 -12.19 -32.56 -13.97
CA LEU A 211 -13.27 -31.58 -14.08
C LEU A 211 -14.19 -31.88 -15.26
N GLU A 212 -13.66 -32.28 -16.41
CA GLU A 212 -14.44 -32.74 -17.57
C GLU A 212 -15.27 -33.97 -17.22
N GLU A 213 -14.66 -34.98 -16.61
CA GLU A 213 -15.34 -36.21 -16.21
C GLU A 213 -16.50 -35.90 -15.25
N LYS A 214 -16.25 -35.08 -14.21
CA LYS A 214 -17.29 -34.64 -13.27
C LYS A 214 -18.40 -33.88 -13.98
N VAL A 215 -18.07 -32.92 -14.84
CA VAL A 215 -19.08 -32.15 -15.59
C VAL A 215 -19.90 -33.05 -16.51
N CYS A 216 -19.29 -34.01 -17.18
CA CYS A 216 -19.96 -34.98 -18.03
C CYS A 216 -20.91 -35.89 -17.24
N PHE A 217 -20.54 -36.33 -16.04
CA PHE A 217 -21.43 -37.13 -15.17
C PHE A 217 -22.65 -36.37 -14.64
N TYR A 218 -22.58 -35.03 -14.53
CA TYR A 218 -23.73 -34.20 -14.12
C TYR A 218 -24.66 -33.81 -15.28
N LEU A 219 -24.31 -34.12 -16.54
CA LEU A 219 -25.06 -33.75 -17.74
C LEU A 219 -25.75 -34.95 -18.43
N THR A 220 -25.74 -36.13 -17.82
CA THR A 220 -26.50 -37.34 -18.21
C THR A 220 -27.47 -37.77 -17.15
#